data_AF-A0A352Y5D8-F1
#
_entry.id   AF-A0A352Y5D8-F1
#
_cell.length_a   1.000
_cell.length_b   1.000
_cell.length_c   1.000
_cell.angle_alpha   90.00
_cell.angle_beta   90.00
_cell.angle_gamma   90.00
#
_symmetry.space_group_name_H-M   'P 1'
#
loop_
_entity.id
_entity.type
_entity.pdbx_description
1 polymer ?
#
loop_
_entity_poly.entity_id
_entity_poly.type
_entity_poly.pdbx_seq_one_letter_code
_entity_poly.pdbx_strand_id
1 'polypeptide(L)'
;KRQILDCLRMMDRRHLRTVEVRSEIQEAFNTELQQRMRDTVWTSGCTSWYLDANGRNTTLWPGFTFEFRRRTRHFDPQHYDLIPQRASAHVGKAAVTE
;
A
#
# COMPACT_ATOMS: atom_id res chain seq x y z
N LYS A 1 -5.14 11.61 -2.39
CA LYS A 1 -6.23 11.25 -1.46
C LYS A 1 -7.34 10.38 -2.08
N ARG A 2 -7.53 10.35 -3.41
CA ARG A 2 -8.61 9.59 -4.06
C ARG A 2 -8.50 8.05 -3.91
N GLN A 3 -7.29 7.49 -4.05
CA GLN A 3 -7.06 6.05 -3.92
C GLN A 3 -7.56 5.42 -2.60
N ILE A 4 -7.26 6.00 -1.44
CA ILE A 4 -7.69 5.46 -0.13
C ILE A 4 -9.21 5.50 -0.02
N LEU A 5 -9.86 6.59 -0.47
CA LEU A 5 -11.33 6.67 -0.45
C LEU A 5 -11.96 5.65 -1.39
N ASP A 6 -11.36 5.40 -2.56
CA ASP A 6 -11.85 4.39 -3.50
C ASP A 6 -11.68 2.97 -2.91
N CYS A 7 -10.57 2.70 -2.20
CA CYS A 7 -10.36 1.46 -1.45
C CYS A 7 -11.45 1.27 -0.37
N LEU A 8 -11.65 2.27 0.51
CA LEU A 8 -12.64 2.20 1.59
C LEU A 8 -14.06 1.97 1.07
N ARG A 9 -14.45 2.66 0.00
CA ARG A 9 -15.75 2.43 -0.66
C ARG A 9 -15.89 1.02 -1.23
N MET A 10 -14.80 0.46 -1.76
CA MET A 10 -14.82 -0.92 -2.26
C MET A 10 -14.94 -1.91 -1.10
N MET A 11 -14.20 -1.69 0.00
CA MET A 11 -14.27 -2.53 1.19
C MET A 11 -15.69 -2.58 1.76
N ASP A 12 -16.35 -1.41 1.86
CA ASP A 12 -17.74 -1.30 2.30
C ASP A 12 -18.69 -2.06 1.38
N ARG A 13 -18.63 -1.80 0.06
CA ARG A 13 -19.51 -2.44 -0.94
C ARG A 13 -19.34 -3.95 -1.06
N ARG A 14 -18.15 -4.47 -0.78
CA ARG A 14 -17.81 -5.90 -0.93
C ARG A 14 -17.72 -6.64 0.41
N HIS A 15 -18.05 -5.96 1.52
CA HIS A 15 -17.93 -6.49 2.87
C HIS A 15 -16.55 -7.11 3.15
N LEU A 16 -15.49 -6.38 2.79
CA LEU A 16 -14.10 -6.81 3.02
C LEU A 16 -13.64 -6.39 4.41
N ARG A 17 -12.95 -7.30 5.10
CA ARG A 17 -12.27 -7.03 6.37
C ARG A 17 -10.84 -6.53 6.16
N THR A 18 -10.15 -7.05 5.15
CA THR A 18 -8.74 -6.75 4.92
C THR A 18 -8.47 -6.54 3.43
N VAL A 19 -7.60 -5.59 3.14
CA VAL A 19 -7.00 -5.32 1.83
C VAL A 19 -5.50 -5.22 2.07
N GLU A 20 -4.75 -6.24 1.69
CA GLU A 20 -3.30 -6.35 1.92
C GLU A 20 -2.57 -6.30 0.59
N VAL A 21 -1.44 -5.57 0.50
CA VAL A 21 -0.68 -5.53 -0.76
C VAL A 21 0.00 -6.87 -1.01
N ARG A 22 -0.04 -7.35 -2.25
CA ARG A 22 0.69 -8.56 -2.64
C ARG A 22 2.20 -8.32 -2.59
N SER A 23 2.95 -9.25 -2.00
CA SER A 23 4.40 -9.12 -1.80
C SER A 23 5.16 -8.83 -3.10
N GLU A 24 4.84 -9.54 -4.17
CA GLU A 24 5.46 -9.41 -5.48
C GLU A 24 5.21 -8.04 -6.13
N ILE A 25 4.06 -7.41 -5.83
CA ILE A 25 3.75 -6.07 -6.32
C ILE A 25 4.58 -5.04 -5.57
N GLN A 26 4.70 -5.19 -4.25
CA GLN A 26 5.55 -4.32 -3.44
C GLN A 26 7.03 -4.44 -3.84
N GLU A 27 7.52 -5.66 -4.05
CA GLU A 27 8.90 -5.93 -4.46
C GLU A 27 9.21 -5.37 -5.84
N ALA A 28 8.31 -5.55 -6.81
CA ALA A 28 8.46 -4.99 -8.14
C ALA A 28 8.50 -3.45 -8.10
N PHE A 29 7.59 -2.83 -7.34
CA PHE A 29 7.57 -1.38 -7.16
C PHE A 29 8.84 -0.85 -6.49
N ASN A 30 9.30 -1.52 -5.43
CA ASN A 30 10.52 -1.13 -4.73
C ASN A 30 11.76 -1.32 -5.61
N THR A 31 11.82 -2.39 -6.40
CA THR A 31 12.92 -2.61 -7.36
C THR A 31 12.97 -1.49 -8.39
N GLU A 32 11.84 -1.14 -9.00
CA GLU A 32 11.75 -0.01 -9.94
C GLU A 32 12.20 1.31 -9.28
N LEU A 33 11.68 1.60 -8.08
CA LEU A 33 12.04 2.80 -7.33
C LEU A 33 13.54 2.92 -7.11
N GLN A 34 14.15 1.86 -6.58
CA GLN A 34 15.57 1.86 -6.25
C GLN A 34 16.45 1.94 -7.49
N GLN A 35 16.01 1.38 -8.62
CA GLN A 35 16.71 1.54 -9.89
C GLN A 35 16.71 3.00 -10.35
N ARG A 36 15.54 3.65 -10.35
CA ARG A 36 15.38 5.05 -10.75
C ARG A 36 16.08 6.03 -9.82
N MET A 37 16.14 5.69 -8.54
CA MET A 37 16.73 6.52 -7.49
C MET A 37 18.24 6.74 -7.68
N ARG A 38 18.95 5.78 -8.30
CA ARG A 38 20.38 5.86 -8.61
C ARG A 38 20.74 7.03 -9.53
N ASP A 39 19.82 7.41 -10.43
CA ASP A 39 20.05 8.46 -11.41
C ASP A 39 19.65 9.85 -10.89
N THR A 40 19.36 9.97 -9.60
CA THR A 40 18.95 11.24 -8.98
C THR A 40 20.07 11.88 -8.16
N VAL A 41 19.96 13.19 -7.93
CA VAL A 41 20.82 13.93 -6.99
C VAL A 41 20.64 13.51 -5.53
N TRP A 42 19.62 12.70 -5.23
CA TRP A 42 19.32 12.23 -3.87
C TRP A 42 20.13 11.00 -3.46
N THR A 43 20.83 10.40 -4.42
CA THR A 43 21.67 9.20 -4.23
C THR A 43 23.10 9.40 -4.75
N SER A 44 23.33 10.45 -5.54
CA SER A 44 24.66 10.81 -6.03
C SER A 44 25.30 11.88 -5.13
N GLY A 45 26.60 11.76 -4.88
CA GLY A 45 27.38 12.68 -4.03
C GLY A 45 27.71 12.14 -2.64
N CYS A 46 27.88 13.04 -1.66
CA CYS A 46 28.15 12.69 -0.26
C CYS A 46 26.92 12.02 0.40
N THR A 47 27.17 11.27 1.47
CA THR A 47 26.13 10.67 2.32
C THR A 47 25.13 11.73 2.75
N SER A 48 23.92 11.68 2.18
CA SER A 48 22.82 12.58 2.54
C SER A 48 21.99 11.97 3.66
N TRP A 49 21.27 12.80 4.40
CA TRP A 49 20.38 12.35 5.49
C TRP A 49 19.30 11.34 5.04
N TYR A 50 19.01 11.27 3.74
CA TYR A 50 18.02 10.35 3.16
C TYR A 50 18.55 8.95 2.88
N LEU A 51 19.86 8.75 2.99
CA LEU A 51 20.50 7.46 2.75
C LEU A 51 20.59 6.67 4.06
N ASP A 52 20.22 5.40 4.00
CA ASP A 52 20.51 4.46 5.09
C ASP A 52 22.00 4.08 5.13
N ALA A 53 22.38 3.24 6.10
CA ALA A 53 23.75 2.73 6.24
C ALA A 53 24.26 1.98 5.00
N ASN A 54 23.37 1.52 4.12
CA ASN A 54 23.67 0.82 2.87
C ASN A 54 23.60 1.75 1.65
N GLY A 55 23.44 3.07 1.83
CA GLY A 55 23.34 4.03 0.75
C GLY A 55 21.99 3.99 0.00
N ARG A 56 20.95 3.39 0.57
CA ARG A 56 19.62 3.31 -0.06
C ARG A 56 18.76 4.48 0.40
N ASN A 57 18.13 5.14 -0.56
CA ASN A 57 17.09 6.10 -0.26
C ASN A 57 15.74 5.39 -0.12
N THR A 58 15.17 5.42 1.08
CA THR A 58 13.90 4.76 1.43
C THR A 58 12.74 5.74 1.61
N THR A 59 13.00 7.04 1.43
CA THR A 59 12.08 8.10 1.86
C THR A 59 11.54 8.93 0.70
N LEU A 60 12.29 9.05 -0.41
CA LEU A 60 11.96 9.95 -1.51
C LEU A 60 11.37 9.25 -2.72
N TRP A 61 10.62 10.02 -3.50
CA TRP A 61 10.14 9.66 -4.83
C TRP A 61 11.12 10.20 -5.89
N PRO A 62 11.62 9.37 -6.82
CA PRO A 62 12.66 9.79 -7.77
C PRO A 62 12.13 10.50 -9.02
N GLY A 63 10.81 10.70 -9.16
CA GLY A 63 10.19 11.28 -10.35
C GLY A 63 9.44 12.59 -10.10
N PHE A 64 8.70 13.06 -11.11
CA PHE A 64 7.84 14.23 -10.96
C PHE A 64 6.60 13.95 -10.10
N THR A 65 6.13 14.95 -9.37
CA THR A 65 4.91 14.86 -8.55
C THR A 65 3.66 14.48 -9.36
N PHE A 66 3.58 14.89 -10.62
CA PHE A 66 2.46 14.52 -11.50
C PHE A 66 2.45 13.02 -11.86
N GLU A 67 3.62 12.41 -11.98
CA GLU A 67 3.74 10.97 -12.20
C GLU A 67 3.25 10.20 -10.97
N PHE A 68 3.72 10.60 -9.78
CA PHE A 68 3.24 10.02 -8.52
C PHE A 68 1.72 10.15 -8.40
N ARG A 69 1.17 11.36 -8.64
CA ARG A 69 -0.27 11.62 -8.62
C ARG A 69 -1.03 10.74 -9.61
N ARG A 70 -0.47 10.45 -10.79
CA ARG A 70 -1.07 9.57 -11.79
C ARG A 70 -1.08 8.12 -11.30
N ARG A 71 0.06 7.63 -10.79
CA ARG A 71 0.22 6.25 -10.30
C ARG A 71 -0.69 5.95 -9.10
N THR A 72 -0.90 6.92 -8.21
CA THR A 72 -1.74 6.77 -7.01
C THR A 72 -3.14 7.36 -7.20
N ARG A 73 -3.61 7.52 -8.44
CA ARG A 73 -4.88 8.21 -8.71
C ARG A 73 -6.09 7.39 -8.32
N HIS A 74 -6.04 6.08 -8.57
CA HIS A 74 -7.15 5.15 -8.38
C HIS A 74 -6.67 3.91 -7.63
N PHE A 75 -7.59 3.26 -6.95
CA PHE A 75 -7.35 1.96 -6.36
C PHE A 75 -7.45 0.87 -7.43
N ASP A 76 -6.46 -0.02 -7.47
CA ASP A 76 -6.43 -1.20 -8.36
C ASP A 76 -6.52 -2.47 -7.50
N PRO A 77 -7.66 -3.18 -7.50
CA PRO A 77 -7.83 -4.39 -6.71
C PRO A 77 -6.88 -5.53 -7.07
N GLN A 78 -6.29 -5.55 -8.26
CA GLN A 78 -5.42 -6.66 -8.71
C GLN A 78 -4.08 -6.69 -7.96
N HIS A 79 -3.71 -5.58 -7.33
CA HIS A 79 -2.48 -5.45 -6.54
C HIS A 79 -2.61 -5.95 -5.09
N TYR A 80 -3.80 -6.38 -4.67
CA TYR A 80 -4.09 -6.67 -3.28
C TYR A 80 -4.77 -8.03 -3.09
N ASP A 81 -4.47 -8.66 -1.96
CA ASP A 81 -5.27 -9.75 -1.42
C ASP A 81 -6.48 -9.17 -0.67
N LEU A 82 -7.67 -9.57 -1.11
CA LEU A 82 -8.94 -9.09 -0.58
C LEU A 82 -9.58 -10.16 0.30
N ILE A 83 -9.68 -9.90 1.60
CA ILE A 83 -10.19 -10.86 2.57
C ILE A 83 -11.60 -10.44 3.00
N PRO A 84 -12.65 -11.23 2.70
CA PRO A 84 -14.01 -10.95 3.14
C PRO A 84 -14.15 -10.97 4.67
N GLN A 85 -15.11 -10.21 5.17
CA GLN A 85 -15.56 -10.35 6.54
C GLN A 85 -16.23 -11.71 6.70
N ARG A 86 -15.69 -12.56 7.58
CA ARG A 86 -16.40 -13.78 7.98
C ARG A 86 -17.71 -13.36 8.63
N ALA A 87 -18.81 -13.99 8.22
CA ALA A 87 -20.07 -13.87 8.95
C ALA A 87 -19.81 -14.22 10.42
N SER A 88 -20.12 -13.29 11.31
CA SER A 88 -20.07 -13.60 12.74
C SER A 88 -21.20 -14.58 13.01
N ALA A 89 -20.89 -15.80 13.46
CA ALA A 89 -21.90 -16.67 14.01
C ALA A 89 -22.50 -15.95 15.23
N HIS A 90 -23.78 -15.58 15.16
CA HIS A 90 -24.49 -15.10 16.32
C HIS A 90 -24.44 -16.19 17.39
N VAL A 91 -23.63 -15.99 18.43
CA VAL A 91 -23.75 -16.75 19.68
C VAL A 91 -25.07 -16.30 20.29
N GLY A 92 -26.13 -17.06 20.03
CA GLY A 92 -27.41 -16.89 20.70
C GLY A 92 -27.17 -16.96 22.20
N LYS A 93 -27.54 -15.90 22.91
CA LYS A 93 -27.59 -15.90 24.36
C LYS A 93 -28.68 -16.91 24.74
N ALA A 94 -28.29 -18.12 25.12
CA ALA A 94 -29.21 -19.10 25.66
C ALA A 94 -29.87 -18.47 26.89
N ALA A 95 -31.19 -18.27 26.80
CA ALA A 95 -32.00 -17.89 27.93
C ALA A 95 -31.87 -19.00 28.99
N VAL A 96 -31.31 -18.65 30.14
CA VAL A 96 -31.36 -19.50 31.33
C VAL A 96 -32.72 -19.22 31.96
N THR A 97 -33.58 -20.23 31.91
CA THR A 97 -34.86 -20.31 32.62
C THR A 97 -34.65 -21.19 33.86
N GLU A 98 -35.35 -20.77 34.93
CA GLU A 98 -35.44 -21.33 36.30
C GLU A 98 -34.35 -20.97 37.31
#